data_AF-A0A3L8PCS5-F1
#
_entry.id   AF-A0A3L8PCS5-F1
#
_cell.length_a   1.000
_cell.length_b   1.000
_cell.length_c   1.000
_cell.angle_alpha   90.00
_cell.angle_beta   90.00
_cell.angle_gamma   90.00
#
_symmetry.space_group_name_H-M   'P 1'
#
loop_
_entity.id
_entity.type
_entity.pdbx_description
1 polymer ?
#
loop_
_entity_poly.entity_id
_entity_poly.type
_entity_poly.pdbx_seq_one_letter_code
_entity_poly.pdbx_strand_id
1 'polypeptide(L)'
;MLILLPPSEGKTRPERGRALDLETLGLPELTTTREQLLRALIRLSEGRPARAMEVLGLGPTQADALPRNANLRDEPTARADA
;
A
#
# COMPACT_ATOMS: atom_id res chain seq x y z
N MET A 1 0.39 0.37 27.95
CA MET A 1 1.73 0.46 27.35
C MET A 1 1.57 0.40 25.83
N LEU A 2 2.16 1.33 25.09
CA LEU A 2 2.10 1.35 23.62
C LEU A 2 3.45 0.89 23.08
N ILE A 3 3.45 -0.14 22.24
CA ILE A 3 4.65 -0.61 21.51
C ILE A 3 4.47 -0.19 20.06
N LEU A 4 5.47 0.53 19.52
CA LEU A 4 5.49 0.97 18.13
C LEU A 4 6.60 0.22 17.39
N LEU A 5 6.22 -0.53 16.36
CA LEU A 5 7.16 -1.25 15.51
C LEU A 5 7.14 -0.64 14.10
N PRO A 6 8.29 -0.50 13.44
CA PRO A 6 8.33 -0.04 12.06
C PRO A 6 7.68 -1.08 11.13
N PRO A 7 7.11 -0.65 9.98
CA PRO A 7 6.62 -1.58 8.99
C PRO A 7 7.79 -2.37 8.34
N SER A 8 7.59 -3.66 8.10
CA SER A 8 8.44 -4.48 7.22
C SER A 8 7.98 -4.41 5.76
N GLU A 9 8.90 -4.30 4.81
CA GLU A 9 8.63 -4.38 3.37
C GLU A 9 8.39 -5.82 2.89
N GLY A 10 9.03 -6.81 3.52
CA GLY A 10 9.03 -8.21 3.07
C GLY A 10 7.78 -9.00 3.44
N LYS A 11 6.63 -8.35 3.60
CA LYS A 11 5.38 -9.05 3.92
C LYS A 11 4.87 -9.80 2.70
N THR A 12 4.38 -11.01 2.92
CA THR A 12 3.77 -11.81 1.86
C THR A 12 2.46 -11.16 1.45
N ARG A 13 2.29 -10.95 0.14
CA ARG A 13 1.01 -10.45 -0.40
C ARG A 13 -0.09 -11.49 -0.13
N PRO A 14 -1.24 -11.08 0.43
CA PRO A 14 -2.37 -12.00 0.57
C PRO A 14 -2.98 -12.34 -0.79
N GLU A 15 -3.38 -13.60 -0.98
CA GLU A 15 -4.09 -14.03 -2.19
C GLU A 15 -5.60 -13.79 -2.12
N ARG A 16 -6.14 -13.67 -0.90
CA ARG A 16 -7.57 -13.53 -0.60
C ARG A 16 -7.76 -12.59 0.58
N GLY A 17 -8.94 -11.99 0.67
CA GLY A 17 -9.30 -11.07 1.73
C GLY A 17 -10.26 -10.00 1.22
N ARG A 18 -10.74 -9.15 2.13
CA ARG A 18 -11.50 -7.97 1.74
C ARG A 18 -10.54 -6.87 1.29
N ALA A 19 -10.99 -6.03 0.37
CA ALA A 19 -10.34 -4.77 0.07
C ALA A 19 -10.25 -3.88 1.32
N LEU A 20 -9.31 -2.93 1.29
CA LEU A 20 -9.08 -1.99 2.39
C LEU A 20 -10.32 -1.14 2.68
N ASP A 21 -10.82 -1.21 3.91
CA ASP A 21 -11.84 -0.31 4.44
C ASP A 21 -11.20 0.61 5.50
N LEU A 22 -11.00 1.89 5.14
CA LEU A 22 -10.31 2.85 6.00
C LEU A 22 -11.06 3.15 7.30
N GLU A 23 -12.39 3.04 7.29
CA GLU A 23 -13.23 3.32 8.46
C GLU A 23 -13.08 2.24 9.55
N THR A 24 -12.53 1.08 9.18
CA THR A 24 -12.26 -0.01 10.12
C THR A 24 -10.90 0.09 10.81
N LEU A 25 -10.04 1.03 10.38
CA LEU A 25 -8.71 1.21 10.95
C LEU A 25 -8.75 2.04 12.24
N GLY A 26 -7.83 1.76 13.16
CA GLY A 26 -7.60 2.65 14.31
C GLY A 26 -7.05 4.02 13.90
N LEU A 27 -7.10 4.98 14.83
CA LEU A 27 -6.69 6.38 14.62
C LEU A 27 -7.49 7.03 13.47
N PRO A 28 -8.82 7.22 13.62
CA PRO A 28 -9.69 7.77 12.57
C PRO A 28 -9.28 9.18 12.12
N GLU A 29 -8.58 9.94 12.97
CA GLU A 29 -7.99 11.23 12.62
C GLU A 29 -6.99 11.17 11.45
N LEU A 30 -6.46 9.97 11.13
CA LEU A 30 -5.55 9.74 10.00
C LEU A 30 -6.27 9.37 8.70
N THR A 31 -7.58 9.16 8.69
CA THR A 31 -8.33 8.69 7.51
C THR A 31 -8.11 9.59 6.30
N THR A 32 -8.24 10.92 6.46
CA THR A 32 -8.00 11.89 5.38
C THR A 32 -6.59 11.78 4.80
N THR A 33 -5.58 11.60 5.65
CA THR A 33 -4.18 11.43 5.22
C THR A 33 -4.00 10.11 4.47
N ARG A 34 -4.59 9.00 4.96
CA ARG A 34 -4.53 7.69 4.29
C ARG A 34 -5.14 7.75 2.90
N GLU A 35 -6.28 8.41 2.75
CA GLU A 35 -6.88 8.60 1.43
C GLU A 35 -5.99 9.39 0.48
N GLN A 36 -5.37 10.47 0.96
CA GLN A 36 -4.45 11.27 0.15
C GLN A 36 -3.26 10.43 -0.33
N LEU A 37 -2.67 9.64 0.57
CA LEU A 37 -1.57 8.75 0.23
C LEU A 37 -1.98 7.66 -0.76
N LEU A 38 -3.13 7.02 -0.57
CA LEU A 38 -3.67 6.04 -1.53
C LEU A 38 -3.85 6.64 -2.92
N ARG A 39 -4.50 7.81 -3.01
CA ARG A 39 -4.68 8.51 -4.30
C ARG A 39 -3.35 8.87 -4.96
N ALA A 40 -2.38 9.35 -4.18
CA ALA A 40 -1.06 9.72 -4.69
C ALA A 40 -0.29 8.50 -5.21
N LEU A 41 -0.30 7.39 -4.46
CA LEU A 41 0.39 6.15 -4.82
C LEU A 41 -0.21 5.51 -6.08
N ILE A 42 -1.54 5.43 -6.16
CA ILE A 42 -2.25 4.89 -7.33
C ILE A 42 -1.88 5.72 -8.56
N ARG A 43 -2.04 7.05 -8.50
CA ARG A 43 -1.74 7.95 -9.61
C ARG A 43 -0.28 7.89 -10.05
N LEU A 44 0.66 7.79 -9.11
CA LEU A 44 2.07 7.61 -9.42
C LEU A 44 2.31 6.30 -10.18
N SER A 45 1.67 5.22 -9.73
CA SER A 45 1.86 3.87 -10.26
C SER A 45 1.19 3.66 -11.63
N GLU A 46 0.11 4.38 -11.92
CA GLU A 46 -0.55 4.44 -13.24
C GLU A 46 0.24 5.27 -14.27
N GLY A 47 1.21 6.08 -13.81
CA GLY A 47 1.95 7.01 -14.63
C GLY A 47 3.06 6.35 -15.47
N ARG A 48 4.24 6.97 -15.46
CA ARG A 48 5.41 6.47 -16.21
C ARG A 48 6.16 5.43 -15.37
N PRO A 49 6.25 4.16 -15.77
CA PRO A 49 6.82 3.10 -14.93
C PRO A 49 8.23 3.39 -14.42
N ALA A 50 9.14 3.82 -15.29
CA ALA A 50 10.52 4.13 -14.89
C ALA A 50 10.60 5.21 -13.81
N ARG A 51 9.78 6.27 -13.93
CA ARG A 51 9.73 7.36 -12.95
C ARG A 51 9.06 6.90 -11.65
N ALA A 52 8.01 6.09 -11.74
CA ALA A 52 7.34 5.55 -10.56
C ALA A 52 8.28 4.62 -9.77
N MET A 53 9.01 3.74 -10.45
CA MET A 53 10.02 2.88 -9.83
C MET A 53 11.13 3.69 -9.16
N GLU A 54 11.63 4.74 -9.82
CA GLU A 54 12.65 5.64 -9.26
C GLU A 54 12.14 6.33 -7.98
N VAL A 55 10.95 6.92 -8.02
CA VAL A 55 10.35 7.63 -6.87
C VAL A 55 10.07 6.68 -5.70
N LEU A 56 9.65 5.45 -5.99
CA LEU A 56 9.34 4.44 -4.99
C LEU A 56 10.57 3.64 -4.53
N GLY A 57 11.75 3.88 -5.13
CA GLY A 57 12.96 3.11 -4.82
C GLY A 57 12.88 1.63 -5.20
N LEU A 58 12.04 1.27 -6.17
CA LEU A 58 11.82 -0.12 -6.58
C LEU A 58 12.92 -0.61 -7.51
N GLY A 59 13.53 -1.74 -7.15
CA GLY A 59 14.45 -2.47 -8.03
C GLY A 59 13.74 -3.23 -9.15
N PRO A 60 14.48 -3.75 -10.14
CA PRO A 60 13.90 -4.52 -11.26
C PRO A 60 13.06 -5.73 -10.83
N THR A 61 13.43 -6.37 -9.71
CA THR A 61 12.71 -7.53 -9.16
C THR A 61 11.38 -7.17 -8.49
N GLN A 62 11.10 -5.88 -8.28
CA GLN A 62 9.91 -5.37 -7.60
C GLN A 62 8.97 -4.63 -8.58
N ALA A 63 9.19 -4.77 -9.89
CA ALA A 63 8.39 -4.08 -10.92
C ALA A 63 6.91 -4.49 -10.88
N ASP A 64 6.59 -5.66 -10.35
CA ASP A 64 5.22 -6.14 -10.13
C ASP A 64 4.46 -5.37 -9.05
N ALA A 65 5.15 -4.58 -8.22
CA ALA A 65 4.52 -3.70 -7.25
C ALA A 65 3.75 -2.56 -7.91
N LEU A 66 4.16 -2.07 -9.08
CA LEU A 66 3.45 -0.98 -9.78
C LEU A 66 2.01 -1.32 -10.17
N PRO A 67 1.74 -2.40 -10.94
CA PRO A 67 0.36 -2.74 -11.29
C PRO A 67 -0.50 -3.05 -10.05
N ARG A 68 0.10 -3.58 -8.97
CA ARG A 68 -0.60 -3.78 -7.69
C ARG A 68 -0.95 -2.47 -7.01
N ASN A 69 0.00 -1.54 -6.95
CA ASN A 69 -0.22 -0.22 -6.37
C ASN A 69 -1.25 0.60 -7.16
N ALA A 70 -1.32 0.41 -8.48
CA ALA A 70 -2.37 1.02 -9.32
C ALA A 70 -3.76 0.46 -8.97
N ASN A 71 -3.87 -0.85 -8.70
CA ASN A 71 -5.12 -1.52 -8.34
C ASN A 71 -5.40 -1.58 -6.82
N LEU A 72 -4.69 -0.79 -6.01
CA LEU A 72 -4.64 -0.96 -4.56
C LEU A 72 -5.99 -0.88 -3.84
N ARG A 73 -7.00 -0.23 -4.45
CA ARG A 73 -8.37 -0.17 -3.90
C ARG A 73 -9.10 -1.51 -3.92
N ASP A 74 -8.73 -2.40 -4.83
CA ASP A 74 -9.37 -3.70 -5.03
C ASP A 74 -8.47 -4.86 -4.57
N GLU A 75 -7.23 -4.57 -4.21
CA GLU A 75 -6.28 -5.55 -3.70
C GLU A 75 -6.75 -6.16 -2.37
N PRO A 76 -6.61 -7.49 -2.19
CA PRO A 76 -6.95 -8.14 -0.93
C PRO A 76 -6.04 -7.64 0.19
N THR A 77 -6.59 -7.55 1.40
CA THR A 77 -5.83 -7.22 2.61
C THR A 77 -5.84 -8.38 3.61
N ALA A 78 -4.81 -8.42 4.44
CA ALA A 78 -4.68 -9.31 5.59
C ALA A 78 -4.26 -8.51 6.82
N ARG A 79 -4.31 -9.13 8.00
CA ARG A 79 -3.82 -8.49 9.22
C ARG A 79 -2.31 -8.30 9.15
N ALA A 80 -1.81 -7.28 9.85
CA ALA A 80 -0.38 -6.96 9.84
C ALA A 80 0.50 -8.00 10.56
N ASP A 81 -0.10 -8.87 11.37
CA ASP A 81 0.53 -9.98 12.09
C ASP A 81 0.38 -11.34 11.39
N ALA A 82 -0.22 -11.36 10.19
CA ALA A 82 -0.36 -12.55 9.36
C ALA A 82 0.90 -12.87 8.57
#